data_AF-A0A2P4XRI2-F1
#
_entry.id   AF-A0A2P4XRI2-F1
#
_cell.length_a   1.000
_cell.length_b   1.000
_cell.length_c   1.000
_cell.angle_alpha   90.00
_cell.angle_beta   90.00
_cell.angle_gamma   90.00
#
_symmetry.space_group_name_H-M   'P 1'
#
loop_
_entity.id
_entity.type
_entity.pdbx_description
1 polymer ?
#
loop_
_entity_poly.entity_id
_entity_poly.type
_entity_poly.pdbx_seq_one_letter_code
_entity_poly.pdbx_strand_id
1 'polypeptide(L)'
;MSFDGSDRMSISSEDEDSGMRLLSSSVGRSEGSSDAMTAAANAAAQAALNNSNARSGRVCRYANCSNIARSRGLCRTHGGGKRCSHPNCNKSAQANRKCIAHGGGTPCSFEDCEKTAQSRGLCKAHGGGARCKHPDCPKSSQSKGLCRGHGGGIKCKAEGCEKWVQKNGYCIKHGRERAMTS
;
A
#
# COMPACT_ATOMS: atom_id res chain seq x y z
N MET A 1 -45.44 27.10 -23.87
CA MET A 1 -46.34 28.23 -23.57
C MET A 1 -45.53 29.22 -22.76
N SER A 2 -45.05 30.24 -23.44
CA SER A 2 -44.45 31.44 -22.84
C SER A 2 -45.54 32.23 -22.12
N PHE A 3 -45.23 32.84 -20.98
CA PHE A 3 -45.91 34.07 -20.58
C PHE A 3 -45.03 34.88 -19.61
N ASP A 4 -44.41 35.91 -20.20
CA ASP A 4 -43.94 37.13 -19.54
C ASP A 4 -45.15 37.83 -18.90
N GLY A 5 -44.94 38.51 -17.76
CA GLY A 5 -46.03 39.17 -17.04
C GLY A 5 -45.54 40.13 -15.98
N SER A 6 -45.05 41.27 -16.44
CA SER A 6 -44.75 42.50 -15.71
C SER A 6 -45.98 43.15 -15.05
N ASP A 7 -45.70 44.21 -14.28
CA ASP A 7 -46.57 45.34 -13.92
C ASP A 7 -47.37 45.23 -12.58
N ARG A 8 -47.54 46.26 -11.72
CA ARG A 8 -47.23 47.71 -11.76
C ARG A 8 -47.82 48.43 -10.53
N MET A 9 -47.15 49.52 -10.11
CA MET A 9 -47.62 50.72 -9.34
C MET A 9 -48.02 50.58 -7.86
N SER A 10 -47.60 51.42 -6.89
CA SER A 10 -47.33 52.89 -6.72
C SER A 10 -48.45 53.56 -5.91
N ILE A 11 -48.14 54.02 -4.69
CA ILE A 11 -48.78 55.11 -3.91
C ILE A 11 -47.83 55.39 -2.72
N SER A 12 -47.09 56.50 -2.59
CA SER A 12 -47.36 57.95 -2.53
C SER A 12 -47.93 58.44 -1.19
N SER A 13 -47.10 59.17 -0.42
CA SER A 13 -47.40 60.32 0.50
C SER A 13 -46.30 60.36 1.58
N GLU A 14 -45.24 61.16 1.44
CA GLU A 14 -45.16 62.60 1.79
C GLU A 14 -45.56 62.88 3.25
N ASP A 15 -44.60 63.33 4.07
CA ASP A 15 -44.69 64.55 4.87
C ASP A 15 -43.34 64.84 5.56
N GLU A 16 -42.80 66.03 5.29
CA GLU A 16 -41.69 66.68 6.00
C GLU A 16 -42.20 67.30 7.32
N ASP A 17 -41.37 67.38 8.36
CA ASP A 17 -40.97 68.66 8.99
C ASP A 17 -40.30 68.48 10.38
N SER A 18 -39.25 69.27 10.57
CA SER A 18 -38.71 69.88 11.79
C SER A 18 -38.37 69.06 13.05
N GLY A 19 -37.08 69.11 13.45
CA GLY A 19 -36.66 68.65 14.77
C GLY A 19 -35.19 68.79 15.14
N MET A 20 -34.67 70.01 15.09
CA MET A 20 -33.40 70.54 15.61
C MET A 20 -32.73 69.83 16.84
N ARG A 21 -31.45 69.44 16.65
CA ARG A 21 -30.26 69.53 17.56
C ARG A 21 -30.02 68.60 18.78
N LEU A 22 -28.84 67.94 18.66
CA LEU A 22 -27.69 67.87 19.60
C LEU A 22 -27.79 67.01 20.89
N LEU A 23 -27.06 65.87 20.90
CA LEU A 23 -25.83 65.59 21.68
C LEU A 23 -25.61 64.08 21.87
N SER A 24 -24.44 63.63 21.45
CA SER A 24 -23.60 62.53 21.97
C SER A 24 -24.27 61.31 22.62
N SER A 25 -24.16 60.16 21.97
CA SER A 25 -23.41 59.00 22.49
C SER A 25 -23.45 57.84 21.49
N SER A 26 -22.27 57.42 21.08
CA SER A 26 -21.97 56.33 20.15
C SER A 26 -22.44 54.96 20.63
N VAL A 27 -23.32 54.31 19.87
CA VAL A 27 -23.39 52.83 19.76
C VAL A 27 -23.67 52.43 18.31
N GLY A 28 -22.61 52.32 17.50
CA GLY A 28 -22.68 51.73 16.17
C GLY A 28 -22.76 50.21 16.25
N ARG A 29 -23.82 49.63 15.66
CA ARG A 29 -23.72 48.40 14.86
C ARG A 29 -23.00 48.84 13.57
N SER A 30 -22.10 48.12 12.91
CA SER A 30 -22.08 46.71 12.54
C SER A 30 -20.70 46.37 11.93
N GLU A 31 -20.41 45.07 11.88
CA GLU A 31 -19.72 44.39 10.76
C GLU A 31 -18.27 44.76 10.45
N GLY A 32 -17.37 43.88 10.89
CA GLY A 32 -16.02 43.79 10.36
C GLY A 32 -15.05 43.17 11.33
N SER A 33 -15.00 41.83 11.40
CA SER A 33 -13.79 41.07 11.83
C SER A 33 -14.00 39.56 12.01
N SER A 34 -15.23 39.05 12.00
CA SER A 34 -15.48 37.63 12.31
C SER A 34 -15.25 36.66 11.15
N ASP A 35 -15.23 37.12 9.90
CA ASP A 35 -15.10 36.24 8.73
C ASP A 35 -13.68 35.69 8.56
N ALA A 36 -12.65 36.46 8.91
CA ALA A 36 -11.26 36.01 8.83
C ALA A 36 -10.93 34.94 9.89
N MET A 37 -11.43 35.11 11.12
CA MET A 37 -11.23 34.15 12.21
C MET A 37 -12.03 32.86 11.98
N THR A 38 -13.26 32.97 11.46
CA THR A 38 -14.11 31.81 11.15
C THR A 38 -13.58 31.04 9.92
N ALA A 39 -13.07 31.73 8.90
CA ALA A 39 -12.43 31.08 7.74
C ALA A 39 -11.14 30.34 8.12
N ALA A 40 -10.30 30.91 8.99
CA ALA A 40 -9.08 30.26 9.48
C ALA A 40 -9.38 29.00 10.33
N ALA A 41 -10.39 29.07 11.20
CA ALA A 41 -10.84 27.92 11.99
C ALA A 41 -11.44 26.82 11.11
N ASN A 42 -12.25 27.19 10.11
CA ASN A 42 -12.83 26.26 9.14
C ASN A 42 -11.77 25.64 8.22
N ALA A 43 -10.74 26.40 7.82
CA ALA A 43 -9.61 25.88 7.03
C ALA A 43 -8.77 24.87 7.83
N ALA A 44 -8.53 25.13 9.12
CA ALA A 44 -7.84 24.19 10.01
C ALA A 44 -8.68 22.90 10.25
N ALA A 45 -10.00 23.02 10.40
CA ALA A 45 -10.91 21.88 10.52
C ALA A 45 -11.00 21.06 9.23
N GLN A 46 -11.05 21.71 8.06
CA GLN A 46 -11.00 21.04 6.75
C GLN A 46 -9.64 20.39 6.50
N ALA A 47 -8.53 21.00 6.93
CA ALA A 47 -7.20 20.40 6.87
C ALA A 47 -7.09 19.17 7.79
N ALA A 48 -7.70 19.20 8.98
CA ALA A 48 -7.77 18.05 9.89
C ALA A 48 -8.66 16.92 9.35
N LEU A 49 -9.81 17.23 8.73
CA LEU A 49 -10.66 16.24 8.06
C LEU A 49 -10.01 15.66 6.80
N ASN A 50 -9.31 16.48 6.00
CA ASN A 50 -8.50 16.01 4.88
C ASN A 50 -7.32 15.15 5.34
N ASN A 51 -6.73 15.44 6.50
CA ASN A 51 -5.67 14.63 7.12
C ASN A 51 -6.23 13.32 7.72
N SER A 52 -7.42 13.35 8.32
CA SER A 52 -8.14 12.15 8.77
C SER A 52 -8.59 11.28 7.59
N ASN A 53 -8.94 11.87 6.44
CA ASN A 53 -9.23 11.15 5.19
C ASN A 53 -7.94 10.66 4.49
N ALA A 54 -6.81 11.34 4.72
CA ALA A 54 -5.48 10.90 4.25
C ALA A 54 -4.87 9.80 5.14
N ARG A 55 -5.20 9.75 6.44
CA ARG A 55 -4.71 8.74 7.41
C ARG A 55 -5.70 7.60 7.68
N SER A 56 -6.99 7.78 7.40
CA SER A 56 -7.98 6.70 7.37
C SER A 56 -7.85 5.96 6.04
N GLY A 57 -6.97 4.95 6.02
CA GLY A 57 -6.86 4.05 4.89
C GLY A 57 -8.22 3.43 4.62
N ARG A 58 -8.93 3.94 3.59
CA ARG A 58 -10.29 3.50 3.21
C ARG A 58 -10.34 1.99 3.25
N VAL A 59 -11.30 1.41 3.96
CA VAL A 59 -11.44 -0.05 4.01
C VAL A 59 -11.76 -0.58 2.60
N CYS A 60 -11.29 -1.79 2.30
CA CYS A 60 -11.55 -2.44 1.03
C CYS A 60 -13.06 -2.55 0.76
N ARG A 61 -13.52 -2.05 -0.39
CA ARG A 61 -14.91 -2.09 -0.87
C ARG A 61 -15.45 -3.48 -1.15
N TYR A 62 -14.59 -4.50 -1.13
CA TYR A 62 -15.02 -5.89 -1.24
C TYR A 62 -15.83 -6.27 -0.01
N ALA A 63 -16.95 -6.97 -0.20
CA ALA A 63 -17.82 -7.40 0.89
C ALA A 63 -16.99 -8.01 2.03
N ASN A 64 -17.32 -7.65 3.26
CA ASN A 64 -16.71 -8.21 4.48
C ASN A 64 -15.16 -8.21 4.51
N CYS A 65 -14.50 -7.26 3.85
CA CYS A 65 -13.04 -7.14 3.87
C CYS A 65 -12.56 -5.99 4.76
N SER A 66 -11.94 -6.32 5.89
CA SER A 66 -11.35 -5.34 6.83
C SER A 66 -9.96 -4.83 6.41
N ASN A 67 -9.44 -5.27 5.27
CA ASN A 67 -8.12 -4.84 4.81
C ASN A 67 -8.17 -3.38 4.29
N ILE A 68 -7.07 -2.67 4.49
CA ILE A 68 -6.90 -1.30 3.98
C ILE A 68 -6.85 -1.30 2.44
N ALA A 69 -7.66 -0.46 1.82
CA ALA A 69 -7.62 -0.21 0.39
C ALA A 69 -6.35 0.53 -0.01
N ARG A 70 -5.76 0.07 -1.10
CA ARG A 70 -4.55 0.66 -1.70
C ARG A 70 -4.92 1.57 -2.87
N SER A 71 -5.61 1.00 -3.85
CA SER A 71 -6.07 1.71 -5.04
C SER A 71 -7.43 1.17 -5.47
N ARG A 72 -8.20 1.99 -6.19
CA ARG A 72 -9.57 1.66 -6.62
C ARG A 72 -10.46 1.18 -5.47
N GLY A 73 -10.23 1.65 -4.24
CA GLY A 73 -10.95 1.21 -3.05
C GLY A 73 -10.84 -0.29 -2.74
N LEU A 74 -9.82 -0.99 -3.24
CA LEU A 74 -9.62 -2.43 -2.99
C LEU A 74 -8.28 -2.65 -2.28
N CYS A 75 -8.17 -3.71 -1.47
CA CYS A 75 -6.93 -4.10 -0.80
C CYS A 75 -6.02 -4.92 -1.72
N ARG A 76 -4.84 -5.33 -1.23
CA ARG A 76 -3.87 -6.12 -2.01
C ARG A 76 -4.48 -7.41 -2.57
N THR A 77 -5.30 -8.12 -1.79
CA THR A 77 -5.91 -9.40 -2.18
C THR A 77 -7.03 -9.19 -3.18
N HIS A 78 -7.83 -8.14 -3.02
CA HIS A 78 -8.98 -7.85 -3.88
C HIS A 78 -8.64 -6.96 -5.08
N GLY A 79 -7.36 -6.69 -5.35
CA GLY A 79 -6.95 -6.04 -6.60
C GLY A 79 -6.62 -4.55 -6.55
N GLY A 80 -6.40 -4.01 -5.35
CA GLY A 80 -5.80 -2.69 -5.17
C GLY A 80 -4.31 -2.61 -5.49
N GLY A 81 -3.67 -3.72 -5.86
CA GLY A 81 -2.28 -3.74 -6.34
C GLY A 81 -2.17 -3.41 -7.83
N LYS A 82 -1.01 -2.87 -8.25
CA LYS A 82 -0.67 -2.74 -9.69
C LYS A 82 -0.60 -4.13 -10.31
N ARG A 83 -1.14 -4.30 -11.53
CA ARG A 83 -1.10 -5.56 -12.29
C ARG A 83 0.06 -5.57 -13.26
N CYS A 84 0.53 -6.77 -13.59
CA CYS A 84 1.57 -6.96 -14.59
C CYS A 84 1.14 -6.31 -15.92
N SER A 85 2.06 -5.61 -16.57
CA SER A 85 1.85 -4.96 -17.88
C SER A 85 1.84 -5.94 -19.05
N HIS A 86 2.07 -7.22 -18.80
CA HIS A 86 2.12 -8.25 -19.84
C HIS A 86 0.69 -8.61 -20.24
N PRO A 87 0.39 -8.76 -21.55
CA PRO A 87 -0.95 -9.16 -21.99
C PRO A 87 -1.38 -10.45 -21.28
N ASN A 88 -2.65 -10.50 -20.88
CA ASN A 88 -3.28 -11.63 -20.19
C ASN A 88 -2.63 -12.04 -18.85
N CYS A 89 -1.79 -11.19 -18.24
CA CYS A 89 -1.18 -11.50 -16.95
C CYS A 89 -1.92 -10.82 -15.79
N ASN A 90 -2.67 -11.60 -15.02
CA ASN A 90 -3.37 -11.09 -13.84
C ASN A 90 -2.52 -11.07 -12.56
N LYS A 91 -1.22 -11.38 -12.67
CA LYS A 91 -0.31 -11.41 -11.51
C LYS A 91 -0.01 -9.98 -11.05
N SER A 92 0.22 -9.82 -9.74
CA SER A 92 0.64 -8.55 -9.17
C SER A 92 1.99 -8.12 -9.75
N ALA A 93 2.08 -6.86 -10.17
CA ALA A 93 3.34 -6.25 -10.53
C ALA A 93 4.17 -5.98 -9.28
N GLN A 94 5.48 -6.20 -9.41
CA GLN A 94 6.44 -5.92 -8.35
C GLN A 94 7.27 -4.69 -8.75
N ALA A 95 8.34 -4.87 -9.52
CA ALA A 95 9.10 -3.79 -10.15
C ALA A 95 8.78 -3.67 -11.66
N ASN A 96 9.13 -2.54 -12.28
CA ASN A 96 9.02 -2.31 -13.73
C ASN A 96 7.62 -2.55 -14.33
N ARG A 97 6.55 -2.46 -13.51
CA ARG A 97 5.18 -2.86 -13.86
C ARG A 97 5.01 -4.31 -14.32
N LYS A 98 5.99 -5.19 -14.11
CA LYS A 98 5.92 -6.61 -14.47
C LYS A 98 5.83 -7.48 -13.21
N CYS A 99 5.33 -8.71 -13.34
CA CYS A 99 5.34 -9.69 -12.27
C CYS A 99 6.67 -10.45 -12.23
N ILE A 100 6.94 -11.22 -11.17
CA ILE A 100 8.20 -11.97 -11.02
C ILE A 100 8.51 -12.87 -12.23
N ALA A 101 7.49 -13.51 -12.82
CA ALA A 101 7.65 -14.38 -13.98
C ALA A 101 7.97 -13.60 -15.28
N HIS A 102 7.62 -12.32 -15.34
CA HIS A 102 7.80 -11.47 -16.52
C HIS A 102 8.90 -10.41 -16.31
N GLY A 103 9.84 -10.61 -15.37
CA GLY A 103 10.94 -9.67 -15.14
C GLY A 103 10.61 -8.50 -14.21
N GLY A 104 9.66 -8.70 -13.29
CA GLY A 104 9.34 -7.75 -12.24
C GLY A 104 10.28 -7.77 -11.04
N GLY A 105 11.35 -8.57 -11.08
CA GLY A 105 12.41 -8.54 -10.08
C GLY A 105 13.66 -7.85 -10.61
N THR A 106 14.55 -7.44 -9.72
CA THR A 106 15.83 -6.82 -10.08
C THR A 106 16.66 -7.81 -10.90
N PRO A 107 17.23 -7.41 -12.06
CA PRO A 107 18.13 -8.29 -12.81
C PRO A 107 19.42 -8.54 -12.02
N CYS A 108 20.10 -9.63 -12.36
CA CYS A 108 21.41 -9.91 -11.82
C CYS A 108 22.42 -8.89 -12.38
N SER A 109 23.21 -8.26 -11.52
CA SER A 109 24.27 -7.31 -11.85
C SER A 109 25.50 -7.97 -12.51
N PHE A 110 25.38 -9.21 -12.98
CA PHE A 110 26.46 -9.91 -13.65
C PHE A 110 26.23 -9.81 -15.15
N GLU A 111 27.30 -9.59 -15.92
CA GLU A 111 27.26 -9.46 -17.38
C GLU A 111 26.44 -10.59 -18.02
N ASP A 112 25.54 -10.22 -18.93
CA ASP A 112 24.65 -11.15 -19.66
C ASP A 112 23.78 -12.09 -18.80
N CYS A 113 23.51 -11.73 -17.54
CA CYS A 113 22.65 -12.54 -16.68
C CYS A 113 21.20 -12.04 -16.63
N GLU A 114 20.34 -12.65 -17.44
CA GLU A 114 18.89 -12.37 -17.44
C GLU A 114 18.15 -12.90 -16.18
N LYS A 115 18.86 -13.60 -15.29
CA LYS A 115 18.26 -14.15 -14.07
C LYS A 115 17.96 -13.04 -13.08
N THR A 116 16.87 -13.20 -12.35
CA THR A 116 16.51 -12.29 -11.26
C THR A 116 17.48 -12.41 -10.09
N ALA A 117 17.95 -11.27 -9.59
CA ALA A 117 18.71 -11.17 -8.36
C ALA A 117 17.88 -11.61 -7.15
N GLN A 118 18.50 -12.39 -6.26
CA GLN A 118 17.90 -12.73 -4.96
C GLN A 118 18.35 -11.78 -3.86
N SER A 119 19.66 -11.55 -3.75
CA SER A 119 20.23 -10.60 -2.81
C SER A 119 21.53 -10.02 -3.36
N ARG A 120 21.92 -8.84 -2.87
CA ARG A 120 23.14 -8.13 -3.29
C ARG A 120 23.25 -7.90 -4.80
N GLY A 121 22.10 -7.77 -5.49
CA GLY A 121 22.07 -7.64 -6.94
C GLY A 121 22.48 -8.90 -7.71
N LEU A 122 22.71 -10.05 -7.07
CA LEU A 122 23.17 -11.27 -7.76
C LEU A 122 22.10 -12.37 -7.77
N CYS A 123 22.08 -13.18 -8.83
CA CYS A 123 21.22 -14.35 -8.90
C CYS A 123 21.77 -15.49 -8.04
N LYS A 124 21.02 -16.59 -7.88
CA LYS A 124 21.47 -17.76 -7.11
C LYS A 124 22.78 -18.35 -7.63
N ALA A 125 22.98 -18.40 -8.95
CA ALA A 125 24.19 -18.94 -9.57
C ALA A 125 25.40 -18.04 -9.34
N HIS A 126 25.21 -16.72 -9.42
CA HIS A 126 26.25 -15.72 -9.14
C HIS A 126 26.33 -15.36 -7.65
N GLY A 127 25.66 -16.14 -6.80
CA GLY A 127 25.90 -16.09 -5.37
C GLY A 127 25.10 -15.06 -4.58
N GLY A 128 23.96 -14.61 -5.10
CA GLY A 128 22.95 -13.89 -4.32
C GLY A 128 22.13 -14.77 -3.38
N GLY A 129 22.45 -16.06 -3.25
CA GLY A 129 21.93 -16.91 -2.17
C GLY A 129 22.61 -16.63 -0.83
N ALA A 130 21.97 -17.05 0.27
CA ALA A 130 22.60 -17.02 1.59
C ALA A 130 23.90 -17.84 1.57
N ARG A 131 24.96 -17.33 2.22
CA ARG A 131 26.25 -18.03 2.34
C ARG A 131 26.37 -18.72 3.68
N CYS A 132 27.20 -19.76 3.71
CA CYS A 132 27.56 -20.44 4.93
C CYS A 132 28.26 -19.45 5.88
N LYS A 133 27.83 -19.41 7.14
CA LYS A 133 28.39 -18.57 8.20
C LYS A 133 29.71 -19.09 8.75
N HIS A 134 30.04 -20.35 8.46
CA HIS A 134 31.33 -20.93 8.83
C HIS A 134 32.48 -20.15 8.19
N PRO A 135 33.58 -19.88 8.91
CA PRO A 135 34.76 -19.22 8.36
C PRO A 135 35.25 -19.95 7.10
N ASP A 136 35.65 -19.16 6.09
CA ASP A 136 36.23 -19.60 4.82
C ASP A 136 35.41 -20.62 4.02
N CYS A 137 34.09 -20.63 4.20
CA CYS A 137 33.22 -21.53 3.45
C CYS A 137 32.54 -20.81 2.26
N PRO A 138 32.97 -21.05 1.00
CA PRO A 138 32.34 -20.43 -0.18
C PRO A 138 30.95 -21.01 -0.49
N LYS A 139 30.55 -22.09 0.20
CA LYS A 139 29.31 -22.83 -0.07
C LYS A 139 28.07 -22.02 0.32
N SER A 140 26.99 -22.23 -0.43
CA SER A 140 25.69 -21.66 -0.10
C SER A 140 25.10 -22.28 1.17
N SER A 141 24.47 -21.43 1.98
CA SER A 141 23.68 -21.85 3.13
C SER A 141 22.38 -22.50 2.67
N GLN A 142 22.11 -23.69 3.17
CA GLN A 142 20.87 -24.42 2.90
C GLN A 142 19.84 -24.19 4.01
N SER A 143 20.28 -24.21 5.27
CA SER A 143 19.44 -23.85 6.42
C SER A 143 20.31 -23.40 7.58
N LYS A 144 19.71 -22.65 8.53
CA LYS A 144 20.39 -22.12 9.72
C LYS A 144 21.64 -21.26 9.44
N GLY A 145 21.81 -20.79 8.20
CA GLY A 145 23.02 -20.06 7.79
C GLY A 145 24.22 -20.97 7.50
N LEU A 146 24.06 -22.29 7.37
CA LEU A 146 25.17 -23.23 7.17
C LEU A 146 24.98 -24.03 5.88
N CYS A 147 26.08 -24.51 5.30
CA CYS A 147 26.03 -25.41 4.15
C CYS A 147 25.76 -26.86 4.59
N ARG A 148 25.50 -27.79 3.65
CA ARG A 148 25.29 -29.21 3.96
C ARG A 148 26.45 -29.82 4.77
N GLY A 149 27.70 -29.45 4.46
CA GLY A 149 28.88 -29.96 5.17
C GLY A 149 29.01 -29.44 6.61
N HIS A 150 28.48 -28.24 6.88
CA HIS A 150 28.56 -27.60 8.20
C HIS A 150 27.24 -27.67 8.98
N GLY A 151 26.40 -28.67 8.72
CA GLY A 151 25.15 -28.87 9.48
C GLY A 151 23.93 -28.07 9.03
N GLY A 152 24.00 -27.46 7.83
CA GLY A 152 22.86 -26.76 7.23
C GLY A 152 21.87 -27.65 6.48
N GLY A 153 22.05 -28.97 6.51
CA GLY A 153 21.06 -29.93 6.01
C GLY A 153 20.20 -30.49 7.15
N ILE A 154 18.99 -30.93 6.81
CA ILE A 154 18.14 -31.66 7.75
C ILE A 154 18.46 -33.15 7.61
N LYS A 155 18.72 -33.84 8.73
CA LYS A 155 18.91 -35.29 8.78
C LYS A 155 17.56 -36.01 8.70
N CYS A 156 17.55 -37.20 8.15
CA CYS A 156 16.36 -38.04 8.05
C CYS A 156 15.75 -38.29 9.43
N LYS A 157 14.42 -38.15 9.55
CA LYS A 157 13.66 -38.44 10.78
C LYS A 157 13.57 -39.94 11.13
N ALA A 158 14.26 -40.80 10.40
CA ALA A 158 14.24 -42.24 10.70
C ALA A 158 15.31 -42.53 11.74
N GLU A 159 14.97 -43.36 12.73
CA GLU A 159 15.88 -43.77 13.80
C GLU A 159 17.20 -44.31 13.21
N GLY A 160 18.33 -43.78 13.68
CA GLY A 160 19.67 -44.18 13.21
C GLY A 160 20.02 -43.78 11.77
N CYS A 161 19.23 -42.94 11.08
CA CYS A 161 19.52 -42.55 9.70
C CYS A 161 20.32 -41.25 9.59
N GLU A 162 21.59 -41.36 9.17
CA GLU A 162 22.46 -40.19 8.94
C GLU A 162 22.28 -39.55 7.56
N LYS A 163 21.41 -40.12 6.71
CA LYS A 163 21.16 -39.58 5.37
C LYS A 163 20.36 -38.28 5.46
N TRP A 164 20.61 -37.41 4.49
CA TRP A 164 19.92 -36.12 4.39
C TRP A 164 18.48 -36.26 3.88
N VAL A 165 17.61 -35.38 4.37
CA VAL A 165 16.22 -35.28 3.91
C VAL A 165 16.15 -34.82 2.47
N GLN A 166 15.28 -35.45 1.70
CA GLN A 166 14.86 -34.96 0.39
C GLN A 166 13.47 -34.32 0.45
N LYS A 167 12.48 -35.09 0.93
CA LYS A 167 11.07 -34.67 0.99
C LYS A 167 10.42 -35.24 2.26
N ASN A 168 9.42 -34.53 2.80
CA ASN A 168 8.63 -34.96 3.98
C ASN A 168 9.45 -35.31 5.24
N GLY A 169 10.69 -34.82 5.39
CA GLY A 169 11.53 -35.14 6.55
C GLY A 169 12.26 -36.49 6.47
N TYR A 170 12.23 -37.18 5.33
CA TYR A 170 12.90 -38.47 5.14
C TYR A 170 13.92 -38.43 3.98
N CYS A 171 14.89 -39.34 4.02
CA CYS A 171 15.83 -39.56 2.92
C CYS A 171 15.16 -40.30 1.75
N ILE A 172 15.85 -40.51 0.63
CA ILE A 172 15.27 -41.18 -0.56
C ILE A 172 14.73 -42.58 -0.22
N LYS A 173 15.46 -43.35 0.58
CA LYS A 173 15.07 -44.72 0.96
C LYS A 173 13.81 -44.69 1.84
N HIS A 174 13.89 -44.05 3.01
CA HIS A 174 12.77 -43.97 3.95
C HIS A 174 11.56 -43.18 3.43
N GLY A 175 11.78 -42.21 2.55
CA GLY A 175 10.72 -41.45 1.90
C GLY A 175 9.94 -42.28 0.88
N ARG A 176 10.61 -43.19 0.15
CA ARG A 176 9.96 -44.15 -0.76
C ARG A 176 9.20 -45.21 0.04
N GLU A 177 9.80 -45.75 1.09
CA GLU A 177 9.17 -46.75 1.96
C GLU A 177 7.90 -46.22 2.62
N ARG A 178 7.87 -44.95 3.05
CA ARG A 178 6.66 -44.32 3.63
C ARG A 178 5.59 -43.93 2.61
N ALA A 179 5.99 -43.58 1.39
CA ALA A 179 5.04 -43.21 0.33
C ALA A 179 4.25 -44.41 -0.20
N MET A 180 4.72 -45.64 0.02
CA MET A 180 4.01 -46.86 -0.38
C MET A 180 2.94 -47.31 0.62
N THR A 181 3.02 -46.84 1.87
CA THR A 181 2.09 -47.22 2.95
C THR A 181 1.09 -46.10 3.29
N SER A 182 0.92 -45.10 2.42
CA SER A 182 0.06 -43.92 2.64
C SER A 182 -0.97 -43.75 1.54
#